data_AF-A0AAE1W6E0-F1
#
_entry.id   AF-A0AAE1W6E0-F1
#
_cell.length_a   1.000
_cell.length_b   1.000
_cell.length_c   1.000
_cell.angle_alpha   90.00
_cell.angle_beta   90.00
_cell.angle_gamma   90.00
#
_symmetry.space_group_name_H-M   'P 1'
#
loop_
_entity.id
_entity.type
_entity.pdbx_description
1 polymer ?
#
loop_
_entity_poly.entity_id
_entity_poly.type
_entity_poly.pdbx_seq_one_letter_code
_entity_poly.pdbx_strand_id
1 'polypeptide(L)'
;MELLVLSTLEWKMGPITPFAYVQFFANKFFDNPPPRNRVSRTMELILSSMKDVKIMSHKPSVIAAAATLFVLDQELTIDALKLKISALTSSGSYNIDNIISCYNLVQEMDIERLKLSKGIKSPDLSPIQIQRAEACGNSSVATAAVAKRKRLVFNQNDQYGMCLTRRKSTENQNKKAFNIGA
;
A
#
# COMPACT_ATOMS: atom_id res chain seq x y z
N MET A 1 -1.18 -31.87 -1.63
CA MET A 1 -0.61 -30.72 -2.39
C MET A 1 0.15 -29.78 -1.45
N GLU A 2 -0.44 -29.32 -0.34
CA GLU A 2 0.16 -28.35 0.60
C GLU A 2 1.55 -28.73 1.14
N LEU A 3 1.71 -29.93 1.70
CA LEU A 3 3.00 -30.40 2.25
C LEU A 3 4.13 -30.40 1.21
N LEU A 4 3.83 -30.63 -0.08
CA LEU A 4 4.83 -30.56 -1.15
C LEU A 4 5.31 -29.12 -1.32
N VAL A 5 4.41 -28.14 -1.38
CA VAL A 5 4.75 -26.70 -1.48
C VAL A 5 5.55 -26.22 -0.27
N LEU A 6 5.17 -26.65 0.95
CA LEU A 6 5.95 -26.33 2.16
C LEU A 6 7.35 -26.95 2.12
N SER A 7 7.48 -28.20 1.66
CA SER A 7 8.77 -28.86 1.55
C SER A 7 9.68 -28.25 0.48
N THR A 8 9.14 -27.86 -0.69
CA THR A 8 9.94 -27.24 -1.77
C THR A 8 10.35 -25.80 -1.46
N LEU A 9 9.59 -25.09 -0.63
CA LEU A 9 9.95 -23.78 -0.10
C LEU A 9 10.84 -23.86 1.16
N GLU A 10 11.29 -25.05 1.57
CA GLU A 10 12.04 -25.26 2.82
C GLU A 10 11.36 -24.63 4.06
N TRP A 11 10.03 -24.63 4.09
CA TRP A 11 9.19 -23.97 5.10
C TRP A 11 9.37 -22.44 5.20
N LYS A 12 10.05 -21.79 4.25
CA LYS A 12 10.28 -20.34 4.19
C LYS A 12 9.04 -19.58 3.69
N MET A 13 7.98 -19.60 4.49
CA MET A 13 6.67 -18.99 4.19
C MET A 13 6.62 -17.45 4.31
N GLY A 14 7.75 -16.78 4.58
CA GLY A 14 7.85 -15.32 4.69
C GLY A 14 8.68 -14.68 3.56
N PRO A 15 8.22 -14.70 2.29
CA PRO A 15 8.90 -13.98 1.23
C PRO A 15 8.84 -12.47 1.47
N ILE A 16 9.94 -11.77 1.20
CA ILE A 16 9.99 -10.31 1.31
C ILE A 16 9.14 -9.70 0.18
N THR A 17 8.08 -8.97 0.53
CA THR A 17 7.19 -8.30 -0.43
C THR A 17 7.58 -6.82 -0.62
N PRO A 18 7.20 -6.17 -1.73
CA PRO A 18 7.47 -4.74 -1.93
C PRO A 18 6.87 -3.87 -0.83
N PHE A 19 5.75 -4.28 -0.23
CA PHE A 19 5.06 -3.58 0.86
C PHE A 19 5.96 -3.30 2.07
N ALA A 20 6.92 -4.20 2.37
CA ALA A 20 7.88 -4.01 3.47
C ALA A 20 8.76 -2.75 3.30
N TYR A 21 8.99 -2.31 2.06
CA TYR A 21 9.81 -1.14 1.75
C TYR A 21 9.01 0.16 1.56
N VAL A 22 7.67 0.09 1.43
CA VAL A 22 6.83 1.27 1.14
C VAL A 22 6.99 2.35 2.19
N GLN A 23 7.01 1.99 3.49
CA GLN A 23 7.18 2.97 4.58
C GLN A 23 8.58 3.62 4.57
N PHE A 24 9.62 2.86 4.23
CA PHE A 24 10.98 3.41 4.10
C PHE A 24 11.05 4.45 2.99
N PHE A 25 10.53 4.14 1.80
CA PHE A 25 10.55 5.06 0.67
C PHE A 25 9.57 6.23 0.85
N ALA A 26 8.41 6.03 1.47
CA ALA A 26 7.47 7.09 1.81
C ALA A 26 8.12 8.17 2.70
N ASN A 27 8.83 7.76 3.76
CA ASN A 27 9.58 8.68 4.64
C ASN A 27 10.80 9.36 3.97
N LYS A 28 11.22 8.88 2.79
CA LYS A 28 12.36 9.43 2.03
C LYS A 28 11.92 10.35 0.89
N PHE A 29 10.76 10.10 0.28
CA PHE A 29 10.31 10.79 -0.93
C PHE A 29 9.13 11.73 -0.72
N PHE A 30 8.29 11.49 0.28
CA PHE A 30 7.17 12.37 0.62
C PHE A 30 7.56 13.35 1.73
N ASP A 31 6.71 14.35 1.93
CA ASP A 31 6.79 15.30 3.04
C ASP A 31 6.76 14.55 4.38
N ASN A 32 7.33 15.12 5.44
CA ASN A 32 7.34 14.50 6.78
C ASN A 32 6.25 15.12 7.68
N PRO A 33 5.24 14.36 8.16
CA PRO A 33 5.00 12.93 7.92
C PRO A 33 4.33 12.64 6.56
N PRO A 34 4.55 11.44 5.98
CA PRO A 34 4.03 11.11 4.65
C PRO A 34 2.49 11.11 4.62
N PRO A 35 1.86 11.77 3.62
CA PRO A 35 0.41 11.75 3.47
C PRO A 35 -0.14 10.33 3.32
N ARG A 36 -1.09 9.93 4.19
CA ARG A 36 -1.66 8.56 4.24
C ARG A 36 -2.28 8.12 2.91
N ASN A 37 -2.84 9.07 2.14
CA ASN A 37 -3.37 8.84 0.80
C ASN A 37 -2.28 8.42 -0.21
N ARG A 38 -1.07 9.02 -0.16
CA ARG A 38 0.06 8.62 -1.01
C ARG A 38 0.52 7.20 -0.67
N VAL A 39 0.65 6.87 0.61
CA VAL A 39 1.01 5.50 1.04
C VAL A 39 -0.01 4.47 0.56
N SER A 40 -1.32 4.73 0.70
CA SER A 40 -2.38 3.85 0.17
C SER A 40 -2.26 3.68 -1.35
N ARG A 41 -2.12 4.80 -2.08
CA ARG A 41 -2.00 4.78 -3.55
C ARG A 41 -0.76 4.02 -4.03
N THR A 42 0.37 4.09 -3.30
CA THR A 42 1.54 3.25 -3.59
C THR A 42 1.24 1.77 -3.39
N MET A 43 0.52 1.39 -2.33
CA MET A 43 0.13 -0.01 -2.11
C MET A 43 -0.85 -0.51 -3.19
N GLU A 44 -1.83 0.30 -3.58
CA GLU A 44 -2.76 0.00 -4.68
C GLU A 44 -2.02 -0.16 -6.01
N LEU A 45 -1.02 0.68 -6.28
CA LEU A 45 -0.19 0.60 -7.48
C LEU A 45 0.65 -0.68 -7.50
N ILE A 46 1.27 -1.04 -6.37
CA ILE A 46 2.00 -2.32 -6.21
C ILE A 46 1.05 -3.51 -6.41
N LEU A 47 -0.15 -3.49 -5.85
CA LEU A 47 -1.16 -4.53 -6.07
C LEU A 47 -1.56 -4.63 -7.56
N SER A 48 -1.67 -3.51 -8.26
CA SER A 48 -1.96 -3.50 -9.70
C SER A 48 -0.81 -4.07 -10.54
N SER A 49 0.44 -3.80 -10.16
CA SER A 49 1.62 -4.32 -10.86
C SER A 49 1.92 -5.80 -10.58
N MET A 50 1.27 -6.42 -9.59
CA MET A 50 1.35 -7.87 -9.39
C MET A 50 0.83 -8.69 -10.58
N LYS A 51 0.07 -8.07 -11.49
CA LYS A 51 -0.43 -8.69 -12.72
C LYS A 51 0.61 -8.70 -13.86
N ASP A 52 1.64 -7.87 -13.80
CA ASP A 52 2.68 -7.79 -14.81
C ASP A 52 3.94 -8.56 -14.37
N VAL A 53 4.24 -9.62 -15.11
CA VAL A 53 5.42 -10.47 -14.91
C VAL A 53 6.73 -9.68 -15.11
N LYS A 54 6.75 -8.67 -16.00
CA LYS A 54 7.92 -7.81 -16.20
C LYS A 54 8.25 -7.05 -14.92
N ILE A 55 7.25 -6.42 -14.29
CA ILE A 55 7.44 -5.67 -13.04
C ILE A 55 7.85 -6.62 -11.90
N MET A 56 7.20 -7.78 -11.79
CA MET A 56 7.50 -8.79 -10.75
C MET A 56 8.90 -9.42 -10.89
N SER A 57 9.55 -9.30 -12.06
CA SER A 57 10.94 -9.78 -12.25
C SER A 57 11.98 -8.94 -11.50
N HIS A 58 11.65 -7.70 -11.11
CA HIS A 58 12.55 -6.83 -10.35
C HIS A 58 12.55 -7.17 -8.85
N LYS A 59 13.62 -6.79 -8.15
CA LYS A 59 13.74 -7.01 -6.70
C LYS A 59 12.64 -6.23 -5.94
N PRO A 60 12.03 -6.76 -4.87
CA PRO A 60 10.94 -6.08 -4.16
C PRO A 60 11.22 -4.64 -3.71
N SER A 61 12.46 -4.31 -3.36
CA SER A 61 12.88 -2.94 -3.03
C SER A 61 12.87 -1.98 -4.24
N VAL A 62 13.18 -2.48 -5.44
CA VAL A 62 13.14 -1.72 -6.70
C VAL A 62 11.69 -1.41 -7.07
N ILE A 63 10.80 -2.40 -6.98
CA ILE A 63 9.36 -2.25 -7.24
C ILE A 63 8.76 -1.20 -6.31
N ALA A 64 9.08 -1.27 -5.01
CA ALA A 64 8.61 -0.29 -4.02
C ALA A 64 9.13 1.12 -4.30
N ALA A 65 10.42 1.28 -4.62
CA ALA A 65 11.01 2.57 -4.98
C ALA A 65 10.33 3.20 -6.20
N ALA A 66 10.22 2.44 -7.30
CA ALA A 66 9.57 2.87 -8.53
C ALA A 66 8.11 3.28 -8.29
N ALA A 67 7.35 2.47 -7.54
CA ALA A 67 5.96 2.77 -7.19
C ALA A 67 5.81 4.02 -6.30
N THR A 68 6.73 4.26 -5.35
CA THR A 68 6.71 5.50 -4.56
C THR A 68 7.07 6.74 -5.39
N LEU A 69 8.02 6.62 -6.30
CA LEU A 69 8.42 7.72 -7.20
C LEU A 69 7.27 8.10 -8.14
N PHE A 70 6.59 7.12 -8.72
CA PHE A 70 5.42 7.33 -9.59
C PHE A 70 4.23 7.97 -8.86
N VAL A 71 4.06 7.70 -7.56
CA VAL A 71 3.02 8.34 -6.73
C VAL A 71 3.44 9.72 -6.22
N LEU A 72 4.74 10.00 -6.12
CA LEU A 72 5.25 11.35 -5.84
C LEU A 72 4.98 12.27 -7.03
N ASP A 73 5.32 11.81 -8.23
CA ASP A 73 5.17 12.54 -9.48
C ASP A 73 5.00 11.54 -10.64
N GLN A 74 3.89 11.65 -11.36
CA GLN A 74 3.47 10.74 -12.43
C GLN A 74 4.15 11.06 -13.77
N GLU A 75 4.70 12.27 -13.92
CA GLU A 75 5.35 12.78 -15.14
C GLU A 75 6.84 13.11 -14.89
N LEU A 76 7.43 12.52 -13.84
CA LEU A 76 8.81 12.76 -13.45
C LEU A 76 9.78 12.41 -14.59
N THR A 77 10.61 13.37 -15.00
CA THR A 77 11.64 13.16 -16.02
C THR A 77 12.74 12.21 -15.52
N ILE A 78 13.41 11.53 -16.44
CA ILE A 78 14.50 10.57 -16.11
C ILE A 78 15.60 11.25 -15.27
N ASP A 79 15.92 12.52 -15.54
CA ASP A 79 16.94 13.25 -14.80
C ASP A 79 16.48 13.63 -13.39
N ALA A 80 15.22 14.06 -13.23
CA ALA A 80 14.65 14.32 -11.91
C ALA A 80 14.52 13.03 -11.07
N LEU A 81 14.22 11.90 -11.71
CA LEU A 81 14.22 10.56 -11.09
C LEU A 81 15.63 10.14 -10.66
N LYS A 82 16.65 10.30 -11.52
CA LYS A 82 18.07 10.07 -11.16
C LYS A 82 18.52 10.92 -9.98
N LEU A 83 18.16 12.22 -9.94
CA LEU A 83 18.48 13.13 -8.83
C LEU A 83 17.79 12.71 -7.52
N LYS A 84 16.54 12.27 -7.56
CA LYS A 84 15.85 11.75 -6.37
C LYS A 84 16.46 10.43 -5.87
N ILE A 85 16.86 9.54 -6.77
CA ILE A 85 17.49 8.26 -6.40
C ILE A 85 18.92 8.48 -5.88
N SER A 86 19.71 9.39 -6.45
CA SER A 86 21.07 9.68 -5.96
C SER A 86 21.06 10.28 -4.54
N ALA A 87 20.03 11.06 -4.19
CA ALA A 87 19.82 11.50 -2.81
C ALA A 87 19.58 10.32 -1.83
N LEU A 88 19.07 9.17 -2.29
CA LEU A 88 18.96 7.96 -1.46
C LEU A 88 20.25 7.14 -1.42
N THR A 89 21.09 7.15 -2.47
CA THR A 89 22.28 6.29 -2.53
C THR A 89 23.36 6.65 -1.52
N SER A 90 23.29 7.84 -0.90
CA SER A 90 24.03 8.16 0.34
C SER A 90 23.76 7.17 1.49
N SER A 91 22.73 6.32 1.41
CA SER A 91 22.37 5.29 2.39
C SER A 91 22.43 3.85 1.86
N GLY A 92 22.91 3.62 0.62
CA GLY A 92 23.09 2.26 0.07
C GLY A 92 23.19 2.21 -1.46
N SER A 93 23.80 1.15 -2.00
CA SER A 93 23.95 0.92 -3.44
C SER A 93 22.65 0.42 -4.09
N TYR A 94 21.70 1.34 -4.32
CA TYR A 94 20.54 1.07 -5.16
C TYR A 94 20.96 1.07 -6.63
N ASN A 95 20.63 -0.01 -7.37
CA ASN A 95 20.82 -0.06 -8.81
C ASN A 95 19.83 0.90 -9.50
N ILE A 96 20.31 2.09 -9.85
CA ILE A 96 19.49 3.19 -10.39
C ILE A 96 18.79 2.75 -11.68
N ASP A 97 19.48 2.03 -12.56
CA ASP A 97 18.96 1.57 -13.85
C ASP A 97 17.79 0.60 -13.70
N ASN A 98 17.82 -0.25 -12.67
CA ASN A 98 16.71 -1.14 -12.34
C ASN A 98 15.48 -0.36 -11.85
N ILE A 99 15.68 0.75 -11.12
CA ILE A 99 14.58 1.61 -10.66
C ILE A 99 14.00 2.39 -11.86
N ILE A 100 14.84 2.93 -12.76
CA ILE A 100 14.40 3.58 -14.00
C ILE A 100 13.59 2.59 -14.86
N SER A 101 14.11 1.39 -15.09
CA SER A 101 13.45 0.34 -15.88
C SER A 101 12.09 -0.05 -15.28
N CYS A 102 12.04 -0.29 -13.97
CA CYS A 102 10.80 -0.63 -13.28
C CYS A 102 9.80 0.54 -13.24
N TYR A 103 10.26 1.78 -13.14
CA TYR A 103 9.43 2.98 -13.19
C TYR A 103 8.74 3.13 -14.55
N ASN A 104 9.47 2.92 -15.65
CA ASN A 104 8.92 2.98 -17.00
C ASN A 104 7.82 1.92 -17.21
N LEU A 105 8.03 0.68 -16.72
CA LEU A 105 7.01 -0.37 -16.77
C LEU A 105 5.75 -0.02 -15.93
N VAL A 106 5.95 0.55 -14.74
CA VAL A 106 4.83 1.01 -13.89
C VAL A 106 4.04 2.13 -14.56
N GLN A 107 4.72 3.04 -15.26
CA GLN A 107 4.09 4.11 -16.05
C GLN A 107 3.33 3.56 -17.27
N GLU A 108 3.91 2.62 -18.02
CA GLU A 108 3.27 1.93 -19.15
C GLU A 108 1.97 1.24 -18.70
N MET A 109 2.04 0.46 -17.62
CA MET A 109 0.89 -0.20 -16.99
C MET A 109 -0.21 0.79 -16.56
N ASP A 110 0.15 1.95 -15.97
CA ASP A 110 -0.82 2.95 -15.54
C ASP A 110 -1.55 3.56 -16.76
N ILE A 111 -0.81 3.86 -17.83
CA ILE A 111 -1.35 4.36 -19.10
C ILE A 111 -2.31 3.33 -19.74
N GLU A 112 -1.96 2.04 -19.74
CA GLU A 112 -2.86 0.97 -20.21
C GLU A 112 -4.13 0.86 -19.37
N ARG A 113 -4.01 0.93 -18.04
CA ARG A 113 -5.16 0.93 -17.11
C ARG A 113 -6.11 2.11 -17.40
N LEU A 114 -5.55 3.29 -17.68
CA LEU A 114 -6.31 4.49 -18.03
C LEU A 114 -6.98 4.38 -19.42
N LYS A 115 -6.34 3.75 -20.40
CA LYS A 115 -6.96 3.43 -21.71
C LYS A 115 -8.15 2.49 -21.54
N LEU A 116 -8.01 1.41 -20.78
CA LEU A 116 -9.06 0.43 -20.56
C LEU A 116 -10.29 1.04 -19.86
N SER A 117 -10.07 1.89 -18.85
CA SER A 117 -11.17 2.58 -18.15
C SER A 117 -11.99 3.52 -19.04
N LYS A 118 -11.38 4.10 -20.09
CA LYS A 118 -12.10 4.92 -21.10
C LYS A 118 -12.91 4.10 -22.10
N GLY A 119 -12.56 2.81 -22.29
CA GLY A 119 -13.28 1.89 -23.19
C GLY A 119 -14.53 1.27 -22.58
N ILE A 120 -14.59 1.16 -21.25
CA ILE A 120 -15.75 0.60 -20.54
C ILE A 120 -16.81 1.70 -20.38
N LYS A 121 -17.71 1.81 -21.37
CA LYS A 121 -19.06 2.32 -21.09
C LYS A 121 -19.68 1.37 -20.07
N SER A 122 -19.94 1.84 -18.85
CA SER A 122 -20.59 1.03 -17.84
C SER A 122 -21.93 0.51 -18.37
N PRO A 123 -22.23 -0.80 -18.27
CA PRO A 123 -23.59 -1.26 -18.46
C PRO A 123 -24.46 -0.58 -17.40
N ASP A 124 -25.49 0.15 -17.84
CA ASP A 124 -26.36 0.94 -16.98
C ASP A 124 -27.32 0.01 -16.22
N LEU A 125 -26.79 -0.67 -15.20
CA LEU A 125 -27.54 -1.54 -14.30
C LEU A 125 -28.34 -0.69 -13.32
N SER A 126 -29.40 -0.08 -13.84
CA SER A 126 -30.43 0.58 -13.05
C SER A 126 -31.00 -0.37 -11.99
N PRO A 127 -31.19 0.07 -10.73
CA PRO A 127 -31.54 -0.80 -9.61
C PRO A 127 -33.06 -1.09 -9.54
N ILE A 128 -33.64 -1.59 -10.62
CA ILE A 128 -35.05 -2.00 -10.67
C ILE A 128 -35.16 -3.31 -11.45
N GLN A 129 -35.51 -4.40 -10.75
CA GLN A 129 -36.38 -5.53 -11.18
C GLN A 129 -36.49 -6.52 -10.00
N ILE A 130 -36.91 -6.02 -8.83
CA ILE A 130 -37.47 -6.89 -7.78
C ILE A 130 -38.93 -7.12 -8.15
N GLN A 131 -39.24 -8.21 -8.87
CA GLN A 131 -40.59 -8.78 -8.88
C GLN A 131 -40.64 -10.25 -9.31
N ARG A 132 -40.62 -11.11 -8.28
CA ARG A 132 -41.37 -12.37 -8.11
C ARG A 132 -42.14 -12.94 -9.32
N ALA A 133 -41.85 -14.22 -9.62
CA ALA A 133 -42.85 -15.22 -10.02
C ALA A 133 -42.62 -16.50 -9.18
N GLU A 134 -43.70 -17.21 -8.82
CA GLU A 134 -43.67 -18.38 -7.93
C GLU A 134 -43.99 -19.70 -8.66
N ALA A 135 -44.05 -20.81 -7.89
CA ALA A 135 -44.30 -22.23 -8.25
C ALA A 135 -43.07 -23.03 -8.72
N CYS A 136 -42.80 -24.26 -8.27
CA CYS A 136 -43.39 -25.09 -7.20
C CYS A 136 -42.37 -26.17 -6.76
N GLY A 137 -42.35 -26.64 -5.50
CA GLY A 137 -41.37 -27.69 -5.09
C GLY A 137 -41.17 -27.99 -3.60
N ASN A 138 -42.26 -28.06 -2.81
CA ASN A 138 -42.42 -28.78 -1.53
C ASN A 138 -41.21 -29.42 -0.78
N SER A 139 -40.87 -28.87 0.39
CA SER A 139 -40.71 -29.63 1.65
C SER A 139 -40.84 -28.73 2.90
N SER A 140 -41.48 -29.24 3.96
CA SER A 140 -41.63 -28.62 5.31
C SER A 140 -40.40 -28.90 6.19
N VAL A 141 -40.08 -28.27 7.33
CA VAL A 141 -40.77 -27.39 8.32
C VAL A 141 -39.67 -26.46 8.93
N ALA A 142 -39.87 -25.41 9.74
CA ALA A 142 -41.03 -24.82 10.42
C ALA A 142 -40.87 -23.28 10.60
N THR A 143 -41.68 -22.68 11.48
CA THR A 143 -41.78 -21.24 11.80
C THR A 143 -40.87 -20.77 12.94
N ALA A 144 -40.37 -19.52 12.89
CA ALA A 144 -40.82 -18.43 13.78
C ALA A 144 -39.93 -17.15 13.75
N ALA A 145 -40.49 -16.06 14.27
CA ALA A 145 -39.85 -14.80 14.70
C ALA A 145 -39.32 -13.82 13.61
N VAL A 146 -40.16 -12.83 13.32
CA VAL A 146 -39.75 -11.55 12.72
C VAL A 146 -38.78 -10.82 13.66
N ALA A 147 -37.53 -10.66 13.24
CA ALA A 147 -36.58 -9.73 13.85
C ALA A 147 -36.28 -8.58 12.89
N LYS A 148 -36.73 -7.36 13.24
CA LYS A 148 -36.37 -6.13 12.53
C LYS A 148 -34.86 -5.88 12.66
N ARG A 149 -34.06 -6.41 11.73
CA ARG A 149 -32.62 -6.07 11.65
C ARG A 149 -32.48 -4.60 11.27
N LYS A 150 -32.35 -3.72 12.27
CA LYS A 150 -31.81 -2.37 12.07
C LYS A 150 -30.47 -2.52 11.37
N ARG A 151 -30.33 -1.89 10.21
CA ARG A 151 -29.06 -1.77 9.49
C ARG A 151 -28.10 -0.96 10.37
N LEU A 152 -27.17 -1.63 11.05
CA LEU A 152 -26.05 -0.96 11.69
C LEU A 152 -25.19 -0.33 10.59
N VAL A 153 -25.11 0.99 10.60
CA VAL A 153 -24.13 1.74 9.82
C VAL A 153 -22.80 1.54 10.53
N PHE A 154 -21.90 0.76 9.95
CA PHE A 154 -20.54 0.62 10.46
C PHE A 154 -19.80 1.94 10.22
N ASN A 155 -19.61 2.73 11.27
CA ASN A 155 -18.81 3.95 11.24
C ASN A 155 -17.94 4.02 12.51
N GLN A 156 -16.79 3.36 12.43
CA GLN A 156 -15.67 3.29 13.38
C GLN A 156 -14.47 2.97 12.47
N ASN A 157 -13.43 3.80 12.30
CA ASN A 157 -12.89 4.82 13.20
C ASN A 157 -12.47 4.23 14.55
N ASP A 158 -11.76 3.10 14.50
CA ASP A 158 -11.03 2.55 15.64
C ASP A 158 -9.51 2.65 15.47
N GLN A 159 -8.91 3.00 16.60
CA GLN A 159 -7.57 3.56 16.76
C GLN A 159 -6.59 2.47 17.18
N TYR A 160 -5.88 1.86 16.21
CA TYR A 160 -4.81 0.90 16.54
C TYR A 160 -3.54 1.61 17.02
N GLY A 161 -3.42 1.73 18.34
CA GLY A 161 -2.18 2.17 18.98
C GLY A 161 -1.09 1.10 18.89
N MET A 162 0.07 1.47 18.34
CA MET A 162 1.30 0.68 18.47
C MET A 162 2.25 1.38 19.44
N CYS A 163 2.63 0.66 20.49
CA CYS A 163 3.49 1.17 21.56
C CYS A 163 4.93 1.30 21.08
N LEU A 164 5.36 2.53 20.76
CA LEU A 164 6.78 2.86 20.64
C LEU A 164 7.35 3.10 22.03
N THR A 165 8.11 2.13 22.55
CA THR A 165 8.82 2.23 23.83
C THR A 165 9.84 3.37 23.81
N ARG A 166 9.44 4.52 24.35
CA ARG A 166 10.22 5.75 24.41
C ARG A 166 11.29 5.66 25.51
N ARG A 167 12.52 5.25 25.17
CA ARG A 167 13.67 5.50 26.06
C ARG A 167 13.94 7.01 26.12
N LYS A 168 13.74 7.59 27.29
CA LYS A 168 14.24 8.93 27.67
C LYS A 168 14.90 8.83 29.05
N SER A 169 16.19 9.13 29.11
CA SER A 169 16.88 9.63 30.30
C SER A 169 18.06 10.46 29.78
N THR A 170 17.91 11.77 29.71
CA THR A 170 18.31 12.77 30.73
C THR A 170 19.76 13.21 30.58
N GLU A 171 19.98 14.14 29.66
CA GLU A 171 21.15 15.02 29.63
C GLU A 171 20.96 16.12 30.69
N ASN A 172 21.82 16.17 31.71
CA ASN A 172 21.62 17.02 32.88
C ASN A 172 22.52 18.26 32.80
N GLN A 173 21.95 19.42 32.44
CA GLN A 173 22.70 20.68 32.33
C GLN A 173 22.95 21.31 33.70
N ASN A 174 24.18 21.18 34.22
CA ASN A 174 24.61 21.90 35.41
C ASN A 174 24.85 23.39 35.11
N LYS A 175 23.83 24.22 35.36
CA LYS A 175 24.00 25.68 35.50
C LYS A 175 24.38 26.03 36.94
N LYS A 176 25.67 26.21 37.23
CA LYS A 176 26.12 26.92 38.44
C LYS A 176 26.22 28.42 38.12
N ALA A 177 25.14 29.15 38.40
CA ALA A 177 25.19 30.60 38.48
C ALA A 177 25.84 31.04 39.81
N PHE A 178 26.49 32.20 39.76
CA PHE A 178 27.36 32.76 40.78
C PHE A 178 26.59 33.76 41.67
N ASN A 179 27.21 34.17 42.79
CA ASN A 179 26.75 35.16 43.80
C ASN A 179 25.74 34.69 44.87
N ILE A 180 26.10 34.87 46.14
CA ILE A 180 25.73 36.04 46.96
C ILE A 180 26.92 36.31 47.91
N GLY A 181 27.24 37.59 48.16
CA GLY A 181 28.26 37.99 49.13
C GLY A 181 27.65 38.59 50.39
N ALA A 182 28.40 38.49 51.49
CA ALA A 182 28.30 39.29 52.71
C ALA A 182 29.69 39.25 53.39
#